data_AF-A0A242JYA8-F1
#
_entry.id   AF-A0A242JYA8-F1
#
_cell.length_a   1.000
_cell.length_b   1.000
_cell.length_c   1.000
_cell.angle_alpha   90.00
_cell.angle_beta   90.00
_cell.angle_gamma   90.00
#
_symmetry.space_group_name_H-M   'P 1'
#
loop_
_entity.id
_entity.type
_entity.pdbx_description
1 polymer ?
#
loop_
_entity_poly.entity_id
_entity_poly.type
_entity_poly.pdbx_seq_one_letter_code
_entity_poly.pdbx_strand_id
1 'polypeptide(L)' 'MPIKSRIYNAHLQNLANAGSIRARKGHPAHDDKDVPNDYGQSLIDEAQADERDMLKAGKVKEAAILHEAIQKAKADFRFV' A
#
# COMPACT_ATOMS: atom_id res chain seq x y z
N MET A 1 2.86 10.46 13.22
CA MET A 1 3.95 11.22 12.56
C MET A 1 3.63 11.28 11.07
N PRO A 2 4.04 12.32 10.33
CA PRO A 2 3.90 12.31 8.88
C PRO A 2 4.85 11.29 8.23
N ILE A 3 4.40 10.74 7.10
CA ILE A 3 5.17 9.83 6.25
C ILE A 3 5.87 10.67 5.18
N LYS A 4 7.17 10.47 4.97
CA LYS A 4 7.86 11.13 3.86
C LYS A 4 7.27 10.69 2.53
N SER A 5 6.99 11.63 1.61
CA SER A 5 6.43 11.34 0.29
C SER A 5 7.21 10.27 -0.49
N ARG A 6 8.54 10.21 -0.36
CA ARG A 6 9.37 9.14 -0.95
C ARG A 6 9.04 7.75 -0.41
N ILE A 7 8.81 7.62 0.90
CA ILE A 7 8.44 6.34 1.53
C ILE A 7 7.04 5.95 1.05
N TYR A 8 6.09 6.89 1.08
CA TYR A 8 4.74 6.68 0.56
C TYR A 8 4.75 6.21 -0.91
N ASN A 9 5.48 6.90 -1.79
CA ASN A 9 5.56 6.56 -3.21
C ASN A 9 6.23 5.21 -3.46
N ALA A 10 7.26 4.86 -2.68
CA ALA A 10 7.91 3.55 -2.77
C ALA A 10 6.94 2.42 -2.42
N HIS A 11 6.13 2.57 -1.37
CA HIS A 11 5.12 1.58 -1.01
C HIS A 11 3.95 1.56 -1.98
N LEU A 12 3.48 2.71 -2.47
CA LEU A 12 2.48 2.80 -3.53
C LEU A 12 2.89 1.97 -4.75
N GLN A 13 4.15 2.14 -5.20
CA GLN A 13 4.69 1.41 -6.34
C GLN A 13 4.91 -0.09 -6.04
N ASN A 14 5.40 -0.44 -4.85
CA ASN A 14 5.54 -1.83 -4.43
C ASN A 14 4.19 -2.56 -4.38
N LEU A 15 3.15 -1.93 -3.82
CA LEU A 15 1.79 -2.48 -3.77
C LEU A 15 1.18 -2.61 -5.17
N ALA A 16 1.39 -1.62 -6.04
CA ALA A 16 0.99 -1.66 -7.44
C ALA A 16 1.66 -2.81 -8.23
N ASN A 17 2.94 -3.08 -7.94
CA ASN A 17 3.70 -4.19 -8.52
C ASN A 17 3.26 -5.55 -7.95
N ALA A 18 2.94 -5.60 -6.66
CA ALA A 18 2.43 -6.79 -5.98
C ALA A 18 1.02 -7.20 -6.41
N GLY A 19 0.30 -6.31 -7.12
CA GLY A 19 -0.97 -6.62 -7.77
C GLY A 19 -2.16 -5.78 -7.28
N SER A 20 -1.97 -4.83 -6.36
CA SER A 20 -3.07 -3.93 -5.97
C SER A 20 -3.48 -3.02 -7.13
N ILE A 21 -4.74 -3.14 -7.53
CA ILE A 21 -5.35 -2.32 -8.58
C ILE A 21 -5.59 -0.91 -8.04
N ARG A 22 -5.94 -0.80 -6.75
CA ARG A 22 -6.19 0.48 -6.09
C ARG A 22 -4.89 1.27 -5.90
N ALA A 23 -3.81 0.62 -5.47
CA ALA A 23 -2.49 1.25 -5.41
C ALA A 23 -2.00 1.72 -6.80
N ARG A 24 -2.31 0.99 -7.89
CA ARG A 24 -2.02 1.47 -9.26
C ARG A 24 -2.81 2.72 -9.66
N LYS A 25 -4.02 2.88 -9.13
CA LYS A 25 -4.87 4.06 -9.37
C LYS A 25 -4.61 5.19 -8.39
N GLY A 26 -3.88 4.92 -7.29
CA GLY A 26 -3.51 5.92 -6.31
C GLY A 26 -2.58 6.97 -6.91
N HIS A 27 -2.80 8.23 -6.51
CA HIS A 27 -1.95 9.33 -6.96
C HIS A 27 -0.66 9.38 -6.13
N PRO A 28 0.53 9.42 -6.77
CA PRO A 28 1.78 9.63 -6.05
C PRO A 28 1.81 11.01 -5.39
N ALA A 29 2.47 11.11 -4.24
CA ALA A 29 2.71 12.38 -3.57
C ALA A 29 3.82 13.13 -4.31
N HIS A 30 3.48 14.27 -4.92
CA HIS A 30 4.37 15.02 -5.82
C HIS A 30 5.18 16.13 -5.15
N ASP A 31 4.67 16.72 -4.08
CA ASP A 31 5.44 17.67 -3.29
C ASP A 31 6.33 16.88 -2.32
N ASP A 32 7.59 17.27 -2.13
CA ASP A 32 8.51 16.80 -1.05
C ASP A 32 7.97 17.11 0.38
N LYS A 33 6.66 17.31 0.49
CA LYS A 33 5.90 17.49 1.72
C LYS A 33 5.62 16.14 2.35
N ASP A 34 5.65 16.20 3.66
CA ASP A 34 5.19 15.18 4.57
C ASP A 34 3.73 14.80 4.27
N VAL A 35 3.51 13.53 3.94
CA VAL A 35 2.20 12.93 3.68
C VAL A 35 1.56 12.58 5.03
N PRO A 36 0.30 12.97 5.29
CA PRO A 36 -0.37 12.60 6.52
C PRO A 36 -0.44 11.08 6.68
N ASN A 37 -0.34 10.59 7.91
CA ASN A 37 -0.37 9.16 8.20
C ASN A 37 -1.65 8.49 7.68
N ASP A 38 -2.77 9.22 7.67
CA ASP A 38 -4.07 8.79 7.16
C ASP A 38 -4.02 8.35 5.69
N TYR A 39 -3.17 8.98 4.87
CA TYR A 39 -2.98 8.55 3.47
C TYR A 39 -2.25 7.20 3.41
N GLY A 40 -1.24 7.00 4.25
CA GLY A 40 -0.57 5.71 4.39
C GLY A 40 -1.54 4.63 4.86
N GLN A 41 -2.40 4.95 5.84
CA GLN A 41 -3.42 4.03 6.34
C GLN A 41 -4.45 3.69 5.25
N SER A 42 -4.94 4.69 4.51
CA SER A 42 -5.86 4.49 3.39
C SER A 42 -5.26 3.58 2.31
N LEU A 43 -3.98 3.78 1.96
CA LEU A 43 -3.28 2.93 1.00
C LEU A 43 -3.20 1.48 1.45
N ILE A 44 -2.93 1.26 2.74
CA ILE A 44 -2.89 -0.06 3.35
C ILE A 44 -4.27 -0.71 3.34
N ASP A 45 -5.31 0.01 3.76
CA ASP A 45 -6.68 -0.50 3.82
C ASP A 45 -7.19 -0.88 2.43
N GLU A 46 -6.87 -0.07 1.42
CA GLU A 46 -7.18 -0.37 0.02
C GLU A 46 -6.45 -1.61 -0.49
N ALA A 47 -5.16 -1.75 -0.19
CA ALA A 47 -4.39 -2.93 -0.57
C ALA A 47 -4.90 -4.20 0.13
N GLN A 48 -5.32 -4.11 1.40
CA GLN A 48 -5.94 -5.22 2.13
C GLN A 48 -7.31 -5.60 1.54
N ALA A 49 -8.08 -4.63 1.03
CA ALA A 49 -9.31 -4.92 0.30
C ALA A 49 -9.01 -5.72 -0.98
N ASP A 50 -8.01 -5.31 -1.76
CA ASP A 50 -7.58 -6.02 -2.97
C ASP A 50 -7.08 -7.45 -2.64
N GLU A 51 -6.31 -7.62 -1.56
CA GLU A 51 -5.87 -8.94 -1.07
C GLU A 51 -7.07 -9.85 -0.80
N ARG A 52 -8.09 -9.36 -0.10
CA ARG A 52 -9.31 -10.14 0.18
C ARG A 52 -10.05 -10.51 -1.10
N ASP A 53 -10.12 -9.62 -2.07
CA ASP A 53 -10.76 -9.89 -3.36
C ASP A 53 -9.97 -10.93 -4.17
N MET A 54 -8.63 -10.90 -4.12
CA MET A 54 -7.77 -11.94 -4.70
C MET A 54 -7.98 -13.30 -4.04
N LEU A 55 -8.06 -13.36 -2.70
CA LEU A 55 -8.34 -14.59 -1.97
C LEU A 55 -9.70 -15.19 -2.36
N LYS A 56 -10.74 -14.35 -2.46
CA LYS A 56 -12.08 -14.77 -2.94
C LYS A 56 -12.06 -15.27 -4.37
N ALA A 57 -11.23 -14.67 -5.23
CA ALA A 57 -11.03 -15.11 -6.61
C ALA A 57 -10.16 -16.38 -6.74
N GLY A 58 -9.68 -16.97 -5.64
CA GLY A 58 -8.81 -18.14 -5.65
C GLY A 58 -7.34 -17.84 -5.99
N LYS A 59 -6.96 -16.56 -6.06
CA LYS A 59 -5.61 -16.08 -6.39
C LYS A 59 -4.68 -16.05 -5.18
N VAL A 60 -4.54 -17.20 -4.50
CA VAL A 60 -3.82 -17.31 -3.21
C VAL A 60 -2.35 -16.86 -3.31
N LYS A 61 -1.67 -17.15 -4.43
CA LYS A 61 -0.27 -16.73 -4.63
C LYS A 61 -0.12 -15.21 -4.79
N GLU A 62 -0.99 -14.58 -5.57
CA GLU A 62 -0.99 -13.12 -5.76
C GLU A 62 -1.36 -12.41 -4.45
N ALA A 63 -2.35 -12.95 -3.72
CA ALA A 63 -2.72 -12.44 -2.41
C ALA A 63 -1.57 -12.51 -1.39
N ALA A 64 -0.80 -13.61 -1.38
CA ALA A 64 0.37 -13.73 -0.49
C ALA A 64 1.47 -12.70 -0.82
N ILE A 65 1.75 -12.47 -2.10
CA ILE A 65 2.71 -11.45 -2.54
C ILE A 65 2.25 -10.05 -2.10
N LEU A 66 0.95 -9.77 -2.25
CA LEU A 66 0.35 -8.51 -1.81
C LEU A 66 0.37 -8.37 -0.28
N HIS A 67 0.11 -9.45 0.46
CA HIS A 67 0.19 -9.49 1.91
C HIS A 67 1.58 -9.09 2.43
N GLU A 68 2.65 -9.67 1.86
CA GLU A 68 4.03 -9.34 2.24
C GLU A 68 4.35 -7.86 1.98
N ALA A 69 3.87 -7.30 0.86
CA ALA A 69 4.05 -5.90 0.54
C ALA A 69 3.30 -4.98 1.52
N ILE A 70 2.08 -5.36 1.93
CA ILE A 70 1.28 -4.66 2.95
C ILE A 70 1.99 -4.67 4.30
N GLN A 71 2.53 -5.81 4.73
CA GLN A 71 3.22 -5.90 6.02
C GLN A 71 4.48 -5.03 6.06
N LYS A 72 5.26 -5.00 4.96
CA LYS A 72 6.41 -4.10 4.83
C LYS A 72 5.99 -2.63 4.93
N ALA A 73 4.93 -2.25 4.20
CA ALA A 73 4.40 -0.90 4.25
C ALA A 73 3.88 -0.52 5.67
N LYS A 74 3.20 -1.43 6.38
CA LYS A 74 2.80 -1.20 7.79
C LYS A 74 3.99 -0.99 8.72
N ALA A 75 5.04 -1.79 8.55
CA ALA A 75 6.25 -1.68 9.37
C ALA A 75 6.98 -0.35 9.14
N ASP A 76 7.07 0.10 7.89
CA ASP A 76 7.75 1.35 7.51
C ASP A 76 6.93 2.59 7.83
N PHE A 77 5.60 2.54 7.71
CA PHE A 77 4.72 3.63 8.11
C PHE A 77 4.65 3.83 9.62
N ARG A 78 5.06 2.83 10.43
CA ARG A 78 5.09 2.89 11.89
C ARG A 78 3.83 3.56 12.45
N PHE A 79 2.66 3.01 12.10
CA PHE A 79 1.39 3.47 12.67
C PHE A 79 1.50 3.44 14.21
N VAL A 80 1.48 4.62 14.84
CA VAL A 80 1.51 4.80 16.30
C VAL A 80 0.09 5.05 16.78
#